data_AF-Q7MR89-F1
#
_entry.id   AF-Q7MR89-F1
#
_cell.length_a   1.000
_cell.length_b   1.000
_cell.length_c   1.000
_cell.angle_alpha   90.00
_cell.angle_beta   90.00
_cell.angle_gamma   90.00
#
_symmetry.space_group_name_H-M   'P 1'
#
loop_
_entity.id
_entity.type
_entity.pdbx_description
1 polymer ?
#
loop_
_entity_poly.entity_id
_entity_poly.type
_entity_poly.pdbx_seq_one_letter_code
_entity_poly.pdbx_strand_id
1 'polypeptide(L)'
;MINTGMPRSVLGHWVSGSIASLIVSGAINYKRVEEGKMSTKEAGVDTLKKTLQGGAVTASAIAVANHIGTPAGYFKALASLSVGAACVYAIEKGADLLLDDSPKLITE
;
A
#
# COMPACT_ATOMS: atom_id res chain seq x y z
N MET A 1 -29.22 -1.94 1.43
CA MET A 1 -28.05 -2.67 1.97
C MET A 1 -27.25 -3.18 0.80
N ILE A 2 -25.92 -2.99 0.76
CA ILE A 2 -25.09 -3.42 -0.37
C ILE A 2 -24.68 -4.87 -0.14
N ASN A 3 -25.07 -5.81 -1.00
CA ASN A 3 -24.60 -7.19 -0.88
C ASN A 3 -23.18 -7.31 -1.47
N THR A 4 -22.18 -7.49 -0.62
CA THR A 4 -20.77 -7.68 -1.00
C THR A 4 -20.35 -9.15 -1.03
N GLY A 5 -21.32 -10.06 -0.86
CA GLY A 5 -21.10 -11.50 -0.73
C GLY A 5 -20.67 -11.91 0.68
N MET A 6 -20.07 -13.09 0.78
CA MET A 6 -19.55 -13.61 2.05
C MET A 6 -18.27 -12.87 2.49
N PRO A 7 -18.00 -12.77 3.80
CA PRO A 7 -16.76 -12.19 4.32
C PRO A 7 -15.51 -12.89 3.76
N ARG A 8 -14.50 -12.10 3.39
CA ARG A 8 -13.22 -12.58 2.85
C ARG A 8 -12.07 -12.35 3.84
N SER A 9 -11.01 -13.15 3.74
CA SER A 9 -9.82 -13.01 4.58
C SER A 9 -9.04 -11.73 4.27
N VAL A 10 -8.95 -10.82 5.24
CA VAL A 10 -8.18 -9.56 5.12
C VAL A 10 -6.69 -9.85 4.97
N LEU A 11 -6.14 -10.76 5.80
CA LEU A 11 -4.72 -11.11 5.76
C LEU A 11 -4.33 -11.81 4.45
N GLY A 12 -5.18 -12.72 3.95
CA GLY A 12 -4.93 -13.39 2.67
C GLY A 12 -4.86 -12.41 1.51
N HIS A 13 -5.72 -11.39 1.51
CA HIS A 13 -5.72 -10.34 0.49
C HIS A 13 -4.61 -9.30 0.69
N TRP A 14 -4.12 -9.10 1.92
CA TRP A 14 -2.91 -8.32 2.15
C TRP A 14 -1.71 -8.99 1.45
N VAL A 15 -1.53 -10.29 1.65
CA VAL A 15 -0.42 -11.05 1.04
C VAL A 15 -0.50 -11.01 -0.49
N SER A 16 -1.67 -11.28 -1.08
CA SER A 16 -1.81 -11.28 -2.53
C SER A 16 -1.69 -9.87 -3.13
N GLY A 17 -2.22 -8.84 -2.46
CA GLY A 17 -2.06 -7.44 -2.85
C GLY A 17 -0.60 -7.00 -2.85
N SER A 18 0.18 -7.44 -1.86
CA SER A 18 1.62 -7.21 -1.80
C SER A 18 2.36 -7.87 -2.96
N ILE A 19 2.09 -9.15 -3.24
CA ILE A 19 2.75 -9.89 -4.34
C ILE A 19 2.42 -9.25 -5.70
N ALA A 20 1.14 -8.95 -5.95
CA ALA A 20 0.72 -8.30 -7.20
C ALA A 20 1.43 -6.95 -7.39
N SER A 21 1.51 -6.16 -6.32
CA SER A 21 2.15 -4.85 -6.37
C SER A 21 3.65 -4.94 -6.55
N LEU A 22 4.33 -5.91 -5.91
CA LEU A 22 5.74 -6.20 -6.12
C LEU A 22 6.04 -6.46 -7.61
N ILE A 23 5.25 -7.33 -8.24
CA ILE A 23 5.42 -7.69 -9.66
C ILE A 23 5.25 -6.44 -10.54
N VAL A 24 4.16 -5.71 -10.35
CA VAL A 24 3.84 -4.53 -11.16
C VAL A 24 4.86 -3.41 -10.95
N SER A 25 5.18 -3.07 -9.70
CA SER A 25 6.16 -2.02 -9.41
C SER A 25 7.56 -2.42 -9.83
N GLY A 26 7.94 -3.68 -9.64
CA GLY A 26 9.24 -4.20 -10.07
C GLY A 26 9.42 -4.06 -11.58
N ALA A 27 8.42 -4.46 -12.37
CA ALA A 27 8.44 -4.31 -13.82
C ALA A 27 8.49 -2.84 -14.27
N ILE A 28 7.67 -1.97 -13.66
CA ILE A 28 7.64 -0.53 -13.97
C ILE A 28 8.99 0.13 -13.64
N ASN A 29 9.55 -0.17 -12.47
CA ASN A 29 10.78 0.44 -12.00
C ASN A 29 12.02 -0.08 -12.74
N TYR A 30 12.04 -1.37 -13.11
CA TYR A 30 13.07 -1.92 -13.98
C TYR A 30 13.18 -1.11 -15.28
N LYS A 31 12.05 -0.86 -15.94
CA LYS A 31 12.01 -0.06 -17.16
C LYS A 31 12.48 1.38 -16.93
N ARG A 32 12.11 1.99 -15.79
CA ARG A 32 12.55 3.36 -15.45
C ARG A 32 14.06 3.45 -15.21
N VAL A 33 14.68 2.40 -14.67
CA VAL A 33 16.14 2.31 -14.51
C VAL A 33 16.82 2.20 -15.87
N GLU A 34 16.32 1.34 -16.76
CA GLU A 34 16.85 1.18 -18.12
C GLU A 34 16.78 2.47 -18.93
N GLU A 35 15.68 3.22 -18.78
CA GLU A 35 15.48 4.54 -19.41
C GLU A 35 16.27 5.68 -18.75
N GLY A 36 17.06 5.41 -17.70
CA GLY A 36 17.82 6.43 -16.96
C GLY A 36 16.96 7.43 -16.20
N LYS A 37 15.69 7.11 -15.95
CA LYS A 37 14.71 7.97 -15.26
C LYS A 37 14.68 7.78 -13.75
N MET A 38 15.39 6.77 -13.24
CA MET A 38 15.44 6.39 -11.84
C MET A 38 16.72 5.59 -11.58
N SER A 39 17.34 5.73 -10.41
CA SER A 39 18.46 4.88 -10.02
C SER A 39 18.00 3.50 -9.52
N THR A 40 18.90 2.50 -9.56
CA THR A 40 18.60 1.15 -9.02
C THR A 40 18.24 1.18 -7.53
N LYS A 41 18.86 2.08 -6.75
CA LYS A 41 18.55 2.25 -5.33
C LYS A 41 17.12 2.76 -5.14
N GLU A 42 16.76 3.84 -5.83
CA GLU A 42 15.40 4.40 -5.79
C GLU A 42 14.36 3.39 -6.26
N ALA A 43 14.66 2.62 -7.31
CA ALA A 43 13.80 1.56 -7.80
C ALA A 43 13.54 0.47 -6.77
N GLY A 44 14.55 0.07 -5.99
CA GLY A 44 14.39 -0.89 -4.90
C GLY A 44 13.49 -0.36 -3.78
N VAL A 45 13.73 0.88 -3.36
CA VAL A 45 12.95 1.56 -2.32
C VAL A 45 11.48 1.74 -2.75
N ASP A 46 11.25 2.24 -3.96
CA ASP A 46 9.89 2.46 -4.49
C ASP A 46 9.13 1.13 -4.67
N THR A 47 9.82 0.08 -5.12
CA THR A 47 9.24 -1.26 -5.23
C THR A 47 8.81 -1.79 -3.86
N LEU A 48 9.63 -1.61 -2.83
CA LEU A 48 9.31 -2.03 -1.47
C LEU A 48 8.13 -1.22 -0.90
N LYS A 49 8.13 0.10 -1.06
CA LYS A 49 7.00 0.97 -0.66
C LYS A 49 5.71 0.49 -1.31
N LYS A 50 5.69 0.31 -2.63
CA LYS A 50 4.51 -0.11 -3.40
C LYS A 50 4.05 -1.51 -3.05
N THR A 51 4.97 -2.42 -2.74
CA THR A 51 4.64 -3.76 -2.24
C THR A 51 3.82 -3.65 -0.94
N LEU A 52 4.32 -2.91 0.05
CA LEU A 52 3.63 -2.75 1.33
C LEU A 52 2.31 -1.98 1.20
N GLN A 53 2.30 -0.92 0.40
CA GLN A 53 1.08 -0.13 0.11
C GLN A 53 0.03 -0.97 -0.60
N GLY A 54 0.44 -1.80 -1.56
CA GLY A 54 -0.43 -2.73 -2.27
C GLY A 54 -1.17 -3.68 -1.35
N GLY A 55 -0.45 -4.28 -0.40
CA GLY A 55 -1.06 -5.09 0.65
C GLY A 55 -2.02 -4.29 1.51
N ALA A 56 -1.61 -3.11 2.00
CA ALA A 56 -2.43 -2.27 2.87
C ALA A 56 -3.73 -1.80 2.20
N VAL A 57 -3.66 -1.33 0.95
CA VAL A 57 -4.82 -0.89 0.15
C VAL A 57 -5.78 -2.05 -0.07
N THR A 58 -5.26 -3.22 -0.47
CA THR A 58 -6.10 -4.40 -0.74
C THR A 58 -6.75 -4.91 0.54
N ALA A 59 -6.00 -5.02 1.64
CA ALA A 59 -6.52 -5.41 2.94
C ALA A 59 -7.62 -4.46 3.43
N SER A 60 -7.39 -3.16 3.32
CA SER A 60 -8.37 -2.13 3.66
C SER A 60 -9.63 -2.25 2.81
N ALA A 61 -9.50 -2.38 1.49
CA ALA A 61 -10.63 -2.55 0.58
C ALA A 61 -11.48 -3.78 0.93
N ILE A 62 -10.85 -4.90 1.31
CA ILE A 62 -11.55 -6.11 1.74
C ILE A 62 -12.22 -5.93 3.11
N ALA A 63 -11.58 -5.25 4.05
CA ALA A 63 -12.19 -4.91 5.33
C ALA A 63 -13.42 -4.00 5.16
N VAL A 64 -13.32 -2.98 4.30
CA VAL A 64 -14.43 -2.12 3.89
C VAL A 64 -15.56 -2.95 3.28
N ALA A 65 -15.24 -3.82 2.31
CA ALA A 65 -16.23 -4.67 1.65
C ALA A 65 -16.93 -5.63 2.62
N ASN A 66 -16.21 -6.19 3.59
CA ASN A 66 -16.77 -7.06 4.62
C ASN A 66 -17.74 -6.30 5.55
N HIS A 67 -17.53 -5.01 5.79
CA HIS A 67 -18.35 -4.20 6.72
C HIS A 67 -19.50 -3.45 6.05
N ILE A 68 -19.31 -2.89 4.86
CA ILE A 68 -20.29 -2.00 4.20
C ILE A 68 -21.61 -2.72 3.86
N GLY A 69 -21.58 -4.05 3.76
CA GLY A 69 -22.77 -4.89 3.53
C GLY A 69 -23.51 -5.33 4.78
N THR A 70 -23.04 -4.96 5.97
CA THR A 70 -23.67 -5.34 7.26
C THR A 70 -24.61 -4.24 7.79
N PRO A 71 -25.65 -4.61 8.57
CA PRO A 71 -26.51 -3.62 9.23
C PRO A 71 -25.68 -2.66 10.11
N ALA A 72 -25.83 -1.35 9.90
CA ALA A 72 -25.04 -0.30 10.56
C ALA A 72 -23.50 -0.38 10.37
N GLY A 73 -23.02 -1.14 9.38
CA GLY A 73 -21.59 -1.37 9.14
C GLY A 73 -20.81 -0.20 8.54
N TYR A 74 -21.48 0.91 8.17
CA TYR A 74 -20.86 2.06 7.52
C TYR A 74 -19.74 2.72 8.35
N PHE A 75 -19.91 2.84 9.66
CA PHE A 75 -18.85 3.37 10.54
C PHE A 75 -17.63 2.46 10.59
N LYS A 76 -17.83 1.13 10.60
CA LYS A 76 -16.74 0.16 10.55
C LYS A 76 -16.03 0.19 9.20
N ALA A 77 -16.79 0.32 8.11
CA ALA A 77 -16.23 0.48 6.77
C ALA A 77 -15.39 1.76 6.68
N LEU A 78 -15.90 2.90 7.16
CA LEU A 78 -15.16 4.16 7.19
C LEU A 78 -13.89 4.05 8.03
N ALA A 79 -13.97 3.46 9.22
CA ALA A 79 -12.81 3.24 10.08
C ALA A 79 -11.76 2.35 9.39
N SER A 80 -12.17 1.26 8.75
CA SER A 80 -11.26 0.39 7.98
C SER A 80 -10.57 1.16 6.85
N LEU A 81 -11.32 1.98 6.11
CA LEU A 81 -10.78 2.84 5.07
C LEU A 81 -9.74 3.82 5.63
N SER A 82 -10.07 4.51 6.71
CA SER A 82 -9.18 5.46 7.39
C SER A 82 -7.90 4.79 7.88
N VAL A 83 -7.99 3.60 8.47
CA VAL A 83 -6.81 2.82 8.89
C VAL A 83 -5.95 2.46 7.67
N GLY A 84 -6.56 2.02 6.57
CA GLY A 84 -5.82 1.74 5.33
C GLY A 84 -5.09 2.96 4.78
N ALA A 85 -5.77 4.12 4.74
CA ALA A 85 -5.18 5.38 4.30
C ALA A 85 -4.02 5.81 5.23
N ALA A 86 -4.20 5.69 6.54
CA ALA A 86 -3.15 5.97 7.52
C ALA A 86 -1.95 5.03 7.36
N CYS A 87 -2.18 3.73 7.12
CA CYS A 87 -1.10 2.77 6.84
C CYS A 87 -0.33 3.14 5.57
N VAL A 88 -1.00 3.50 4.48
CA VAL A 88 -0.33 3.93 3.24
C VAL A 88 0.51 5.18 3.49
N TYR A 89 -0.04 6.17 4.21
CA TYR A 89 0.69 7.38 4.59
C TYR A 89 1.91 7.07 5.47
N ALA A 90 1.74 6.19 6.45
CA ALA A 90 2.83 5.75 7.33
C ALA A 90 3.92 5.00 6.56
N ILE A 91 3.56 4.18 5.57
CA ILE A 91 4.55 3.52 4.69
C ILE A 91 5.29 4.55 3.86
N GLU A 92 4.58 5.52 3.27
CA GLU A 92 5.20 6.56 2.45
C GLU A 92 6.24 7.34 3.26
N LYS A 93 5.85 7.85 4.43
CA LYS A 93 6.73 8.64 5.31
C LYS A 93 7.76 7.81 6.08
N GLY A 94 7.41 6.60 6.48
CA GLY A 94 8.29 5.71 7.25
C GLY A 94 9.39 5.09 6.40
N ALA A 95 9.11 4.75 5.15
CA ALA A 95 10.14 4.28 4.22
C ALA A 95 11.11 5.41 3.83
N ASP A 96 10.63 6.66 3.74
CA ASP A 96 11.54 7.81 3.65
C ASP A 96 12.44 7.91 4.87
N LEU A 97 11.97 7.56 6.07
CA LEU A 97 12.78 7.65 7.29
C LEU A 97 13.78 6.49 7.45
N LEU A 98 13.45 5.29 6.96
CA LEU A 98 14.26 4.08 7.13
C LEU A 98 15.26 3.83 6.01
N LEU A 99 15.06 4.42 4.83
CA LEU A 99 15.88 4.16 3.62
C LEU A 99 16.63 5.41 3.13
N ASP A 100 16.47 6.53 3.83
CA ASP A 100 17.21 7.78 3.63
C ASP A 100 18.57 7.72 4.36
N ASP A 101 19.59 7.31 3.62
CA ASP A 101 21.01 7.54 3.94
C ASP A 101 21.50 8.91 3.44
N SER A 102 20.61 9.78 2.94
CA SER A 102 21.03 11.10 2.46
C SER A 102 21.32 11.98 3.68
N PRO A 103 22.48 12.65 3.77
CA PRO A 103 22.66 13.67 4.77
C PRO A 103 21.55 14.70 4.56
N LYS A 104 20.71 14.91 5.59
CA LYS A 104 19.78 16.03 5.62
C LYS A 104 20.62 17.29 5.45
N LEU A 105 20.64 17.85 4.25
CA LEU A 105 21.12 19.21 4.04
C LEU A 105 20.13 20.11 4.78
N ILE A 106 20.50 20.45 6.00
CA ILE A 106 19.92 21.55 6.76
C ILE A 106 20.33 22.80 5.99
N THR A 107 19.48 23.27 5.10
CA THR A 107 19.56 24.65 4.59
C THR A 107 18.55 25.46 5.37
N GLU A 108 19.05 26.13 6.42
CA GLU A 108 18.48 27.39 6.93
C GLU A 108 18.83 28.54 5.97
#